data_AF-A0A934RTY7-F1
#
_entry.id   AF-A0A934RTY7-F1
#
_cell.length_a   1.000
_cell.length_b   1.000
_cell.length_c   1.000
_cell.angle_alpha   90.00
_cell.angle_beta   90.00
_cell.angle_gamma   90.00
#
_symmetry.space_group_name_H-M   'P 1'
#
loop_
_entity.id
_entity.type
_entity.pdbx_description
1 polymer ?
#
loop_
_entity_poly.entity_id
_entity_poly.type
_entity_poly.pdbx_seq_one_letter_code
_entity_poly.pdbx_strand_id
1 'polypeptide(L)'
;MPNEIASLETAVSSEILKPRYLRDKGAVAMFGIGRTKLYMLAKQGKIKSITLQEEGTARGTRLFCVESIERYIASFDKTATHPTD
;
A
#
# COMPACT_ATOMS: atom_id res chain seq x y z
N MET A 1 -49.95 -24.07 2.67
CA MET A 1 -49.07 -22.90 2.76
C MET A 1 -47.65 -23.40 3.02
N PRO A 2 -46.77 -23.48 2.02
CA PRO A 2 -45.40 -23.95 2.22
C PRO A 2 -44.56 -22.84 2.86
N ASN A 3 -43.85 -23.24 3.91
CA ASN A 3 -43.05 -22.42 4.81
C ASN A 3 -41.73 -22.00 4.15
N GLU A 4 -41.29 -20.79 4.51
CA GLU A 4 -40.10 -20.08 4.06
C GLU A 4 -38.80 -20.91 4.11
N ILE A 5 -38.15 -21.08 2.96
CA ILE A 5 -36.71 -21.32 2.87
C ILE A 5 -36.13 -20.17 2.04
N ALA A 6 -35.72 -19.10 2.73
CA ALA A 6 -34.83 -18.11 2.17
C ALA A 6 -34.16 -17.37 3.33
N SER A 7 -32.87 -17.63 3.55
CA SER A 7 -31.88 -16.66 4.05
C SER A 7 -30.53 -17.37 4.19
N LEU A 8 -29.97 -17.78 3.04
CA LEU A 8 -28.54 -17.98 2.89
C LEU A 8 -27.97 -16.69 2.30
N GLU A 9 -27.92 -15.62 3.09
CA GLU A 9 -27.12 -14.44 2.75
C GLU A 9 -25.75 -14.58 3.38
N THR A 10 -24.90 -15.37 2.71
CA THR A 10 -23.46 -15.28 2.89
C THR A 10 -23.05 -13.91 2.36
N ALA A 11 -22.81 -12.96 3.26
CA ALA A 11 -22.17 -11.70 2.95
C ALA A 11 -20.79 -12.00 2.33
N VAL A 12 -20.68 -11.92 1.01
CA VAL A 12 -19.39 -11.89 0.32
C VAL A 12 -18.82 -10.49 0.56
N SER A 13 -18.14 -10.33 1.69
CA SER A 13 -17.31 -9.17 1.94
C SER A 13 -16.25 -9.13 0.85
N SER A 14 -16.41 -8.20 -0.11
CA SER A 14 -15.40 -7.90 -1.11
C SER A 14 -14.23 -7.18 -0.42
N GLU A 15 -13.40 -7.94 0.27
CA GLU A 15 -12.17 -7.40 0.84
C GLU A 15 -11.30 -6.85 -0.29
N ILE A 16 -11.09 -5.54 -0.27
CA ILE A 16 -10.21 -4.86 -1.22
C ILE A 16 -8.79 -5.35 -0.93
N LEU A 17 -8.32 -6.32 -1.72
CA LEU A 17 -6.97 -6.86 -1.65
C LEU A 17 -5.96 -5.74 -1.97
N LYS A 18 -5.42 -5.11 -0.93
CA LYS A 18 -4.34 -4.14 -1.08
C LYS A 18 -3.04 -4.88 -1.37
N PRO A 19 -2.34 -4.55 -2.48
CA PRO A 19 -1.05 -5.16 -2.77
C PRO A 19 -0.01 -4.75 -1.72
N ARG A 20 0.77 -5.70 -1.21
CA ARG A 20 1.83 -5.40 -0.23
C ARG A 20 3.01 -4.65 -0.84
N TYR A 21 3.28 -4.90 -2.12
CA TYR A 21 4.39 -4.33 -2.87
C TYR A 21 3.92 -3.79 -4.21
N LEU A 22 4.44 -2.63 -4.58
CA LEU A 22 4.14 -1.97 -5.85
C LEU A 22 5.41 -1.57 -6.59
N ARG A 23 5.35 -1.62 -7.93
CA ARG A 23 6.35 -0.95 -8.77
C ARG A 23 6.23 0.56 -8.66
N ASP A 24 7.27 1.27 -9.09
CA ASP A 24 7.32 2.73 -9.15
C ASP A 24 6.06 3.35 -9.78
N LYS A 25 5.62 2.87 -10.94
CA LYS A 25 4.40 3.38 -11.60
C LYS A 25 3.14 3.20 -10.74
N GLY A 26 3.00 2.04 -10.10
CA GLY A 26 1.86 1.75 -9.22
C GLY A 26 1.88 2.57 -7.94
N ALA A 27 3.07 2.74 -7.34
CA ALA A 27 3.24 3.58 -6.16
C ALA A 27 3.00 5.06 -6.46
N VAL A 28 3.44 5.56 -7.62
CA VAL A 28 3.12 6.92 -8.07
C VAL A 28 1.61 7.09 -8.24
N ALA A 29 0.94 6.14 -8.92
CA ALA A 29 -0.50 6.21 -9.14
C ALA A 29 -1.31 6.13 -7.83
N MET A 30 -0.87 5.30 -6.87
CA MET A 30 -1.59 5.08 -5.62
C MET A 30 -1.38 6.20 -4.60
N PHE A 31 -0.16 6.73 -4.45
CA PHE A 31 0.17 7.69 -3.39
C PHE A 31 0.42 9.12 -3.89
N GLY A 32 0.47 9.33 -5.21
CA GLY A 32 0.82 10.63 -5.80
C GLY A 32 2.28 11.06 -5.58
N ILE A 33 3.13 10.19 -5.03
CA ILE A 33 4.55 10.49 -4.79
C ILE A 33 5.34 10.20 -6.07
N GLY A 34 5.93 11.25 -6.66
CA GLY A 34 6.73 11.11 -7.88
C GLY A 34 7.89 10.12 -7.76
N ARG A 35 8.24 9.47 -8.88
CA ARG A 35 9.27 8.42 -8.97
C ARG A 35 10.58 8.84 -8.29
N THR A 36 11.15 9.99 -8.64
CA THR A 36 12.41 10.48 -8.07
C THR A 36 12.36 10.54 -6.55
N LYS A 37 11.25 11.03 -5.99
CA LYS A 37 11.05 11.13 -4.54
C LYS A 37 10.95 9.75 -3.89
N LEU A 38 10.25 8.78 -4.50
CA LEU A 38 10.23 7.40 -4.01
C LEU A 38 11.62 6.78 -3.92
N TYR A 39 12.44 6.93 -4.97
CA TYR A 39 13.82 6.42 -4.95
C TYR A 39 14.68 7.13 -3.90
N MET A 40 14.53 8.45 -3.73
CA MET A 40 15.22 9.19 -2.67
C MET A 40 14.79 8.73 -1.28
N LEU A 41 13.49 8.55 -1.03
CA LEU A 41 12.97 8.08 0.26
C LEU A 41 13.48 6.66 0.58
N ALA A 42 13.53 5.78 -0.41
CA ALA A 42 14.10 4.45 -0.25
C ALA A 42 15.61 4.50 0.03
N LYS A 43 16.36 5.38 -0.67
CA LYS A 43 17.79 5.60 -0.42
C LYS A 43 18.05 6.19 0.96
N GLN A 44 17.16 7.05 1.46
CA GLN A 44 17.23 7.64 2.80
C GLN A 44 16.78 6.69 3.91
N GLY A 45 16.34 5.47 3.60
CA GLY A 45 15.84 4.51 4.58
C GLY A 45 14.47 4.87 5.18
N LYS A 46 13.77 5.87 4.62
CA LYS A 46 12.46 6.34 5.10
C LYS A 46 11.32 5.41 4.68
N ILE A 47 11.48 4.70 3.56
CA ILE A 47 10.54 3.68 3.10
C ILE A 47 11.27 2.39 2.74
N LYS A 48 10.63 1.25 2.99
CA LYS A 48 11.15 -0.08 2.61
C LYS A 48 10.97 -0.32 1.11
N SER A 49 12.05 -0.78 0.47
CA SER A 49 12.02 -1.26 -0.91
C SER A 49 12.82 -2.55 -1.04
N ILE A 50 12.36 -3.47 -1.87
CA ILE A 50 13.07 -4.70 -2.22
C ILE A 50 13.44 -4.67 -3.71
N THR A 51 14.53 -5.31 -4.07
CA THR A 51 14.89 -5.51 -5.48
C THR A 51 14.66 -6.98 -5.80
N LEU A 52 13.73 -7.26 -6.70
CA LEU A 52 13.60 -8.57 -7.32
C LEU A 52 14.68 -8.70 -8.37
N GLN A 53 15.73 -9.44 -8.05
CA GLN A 53 16.79 -9.79 -8.98
C GLN A 53 16.85 -11.32 -9.06
N GLU A 54 16.75 -11.84 -10.28
CA GLU A 54 16.97 -13.26 -10.55
C GLU A 54 18.47 -13.51 -10.76
N GLU A 55 18.93 -14.70 -10.38
CA GLU A 55 20.32 -15.09 -10.59
C GLU A 55 20.66 -15.02 -12.08
N GLY A 56 21.73 -14.28 -12.42
CA GLY A 56 22.17 -14.07 -13.80
C GLY A 56 21.57 -12.85 -14.51
N THR A 57 20.61 -12.12 -13.92
CA THR A 57 20.12 -10.86 -14.51
C THR A 57 20.90 -9.64 -14.05
N ALA A 58 21.30 -8.80 -15.02
CA ALA A 58 22.05 -7.57 -14.77
C ALA A 58 21.19 -6.43 -14.17
N ARG A 59 19.86 -6.53 -14.23
CA ARG A 59 18.94 -5.48 -13.77
C ARG A 59 17.77 -6.10 -13.01
N GLY A 60 17.68 -5.81 -11.71
CA GLY A 60 16.54 -6.19 -10.88
C GLY A 60 15.40 -5.16 -10.94
N THR A 61 14.17 -5.63 -10.69
CA THR A 61 12.99 -4.77 -10.55
C THR A 61 12.84 -4.32 -9.11
N ARG A 62 12.87 -3.01 -8.86
CA ARG A 62 12.62 -2.48 -7.51
C ARG A 62 11.13 -2.38 -7.22
N LEU A 63 10.72 -2.93 -6.09
CA LEU A 63 9.38 -2.84 -5.52
C LEU A 63 9.41 -2.05 -4.21
N PHE A 64 8.38 -1.25 -3.99
CA PHE A 64 8.19 -0.45 -2.79
C PHE A 64 7.09 -1.06 -1.92
N CYS A 65 7.34 -1.12 -0.61
CA CYS A 65 6.38 -1.65 0.35
C CYS A 65 5.30 -0.61 0.65
N VAL A 66 4.04 -0.96 0.40
CA VAL A 66 2.88 -0.08 0.59
C VAL A 66 2.76 0.38 2.03
N GLU A 67 2.79 -0.57 2.98
CA GLU A 67 2.68 -0.29 4.41
C GLU A 67 3.75 0.73 4.88
N SER A 68 4.97 0.64 4.34
CA SER A 68 6.03 1.57 4.72
C SER A 68 5.81 2.97 4.17
N ILE A 69 5.19 3.11 2.99
CA ILE A 69 4.82 4.41 2.42
C ILE A 69 3.65 5.00 3.21
N GLU A 70 2.64 4.20 3.53
CA GLU A 70 1.50 4.61 4.37
C GLU A 70 1.98 5.13 5.73
N ARG A 71 2.86 4.39 6.42
CA ARG A 71 3.47 4.86 7.68
C ARG A 71 4.23 6.17 7.52
N TYR A 72 4.96 6.33 6.41
CA TYR A 72 5.65 7.57 6.12
C TYR A 72 4.66 8.73 5.93
N ILE A 73 3.56 8.53 5.19
CA ILE A 73 2.51 9.53 5.00
C ILE A 73 1.82 9.86 6.33
N ALA A 74 1.46 8.85 7.12
CA ALA A 74 0.82 9.01 8.42
C ALA A 74 1.69 9.82 9.40
N SER A 75 3.02 9.76 9.28
CA SER A 75 3.91 10.59 10.11
C SER A 75 3.76 12.11 9.87
N PHE A 76 3.20 12.51 8.72
CA PHE A 76 2.86 13.90 8.41
C PHE A 76 1.43 14.26 8.79
N ASP A 77 0.56 13.28 8.98
CA ASP A 77 -0.83 13.48 9.39
C ASP A 77 -0.89 13.77 10.90
N LYS A 78 -0.30 14.90 11.28
CA LYS A 78 -0.41 15.51 12.61
C LYS A 78 -1.69 16.33 12.70
N THR A 79 -2.81 15.79 12.23
CA THR A 79 -4.11 16.43 12.46
C THR A 79 -4.50 16.25 13.92
N ALA A 80 -4.04 17.23 14.69
CA ALA A 80 -4.55 17.76 15.95
C ALA A 80 -5.27 16.76 16.87
N THR A 81 -4.56 16.39 17.94
CA THR A 81 -5.13 16.48 19.29
C THR A 81 -5.82 17.85 19.42
N HIS A 82 -7.12 17.94 19.13
CA HIS A 82 -7.95 18.99 19.72
C HIS A 82 -8.27 18.52 21.14
N PRO A 83 -7.70 19.11 22.21
CA PRO A 83 -8.41 19.11 23.47
C PRO A 83 -9.71 19.90 23.22
N THR A 84 -10.83 19.25 23.43
CA THR A 84 -12.13 19.91 23.55
C THR A 84 -12.03 20.87 24.74
N ASP A 85 -11.99 22.17 24.47
CA ASP A 85 -12.39 23.23 25.41
C ASP A 85 -13.85 23.58 25.13
#